data_AF-A0A939UFH0-F1
#
_entry.id   AF-A0A939UFH0-F1
#
_cell.length_a   1.000
_cell.length_b   1.000
_cell.length_c   1.000
_cell.angle_alpha   90.00
_cell.angle_beta   90.00
_cell.angle_gamma   90.00
#
_symmetry.space_group_name_H-M   'P 1'
#
loop_
_entity.id
_entity.type
_entity.pdbx_description
1 polymer ?
#
loop_
_entity_poly.entity_id
_entity_poly.type
_entity_poly.pdbx_seq_one_letter_code
_entity_poly.pdbx_strand_id
1 'polypeptide(L)'
;INVRVSKVIDGKEYSKMIRTTIGRIIFNEAIPQDIGMVPRETPEQMLDLEIEGKNCPVGKNQLKDIIDRCYKAKGNTETAAVLDKIKAQGYKYSTISGLTTCLYDMHIPQAKEEIIEKADKEVAKIQKLYDRGFITNDERERKVVEVWNGVTDSVTSELEHTLDTFNPIKMMQTSGARGSKDQIRQLSGMRGLMKDPTGKVIELPVKSNFREGLSALEYFISSHGGRKGLADTALKTAESGYLTRRLVDVAQPIIVREDDCGDTKGTEVETIYGARGAIIERLADRLVGRYTIDEIVDPATGEVLAPADSMITEEQADAIEKSGLKKVRIRSVLGCKRAYGICAKCYGADMSNGKLVKIGEAVGTIAAQSIGEPGTQLTMRTFHTGGVAGADDITAGLPRVEELFECRNPKAQAIISDIAGTVTRTEKDKRTIITVDPGNGGDVKTYNPVYNAKILVADGDVVEPGTQLTAGAINLQDLLRTKSAKGVQDYLTWEVKKAYQSSGVAINDKHI
;
A
#
# COMPACT_ATOMS: atom_id res chain seq x y z
N ILE A 1 7.64 -1.44 36.97
CA ILE A 1 8.07 -0.74 38.20
C ILE A 1 7.12 0.44 38.44
N ASN A 2 6.83 0.78 39.69
CA ASN A 2 6.05 1.97 40.01
C ASN A 2 7.03 3.08 40.41
N VAL A 3 7.01 4.20 39.68
CA VAL A 3 7.94 5.32 39.88
C VAL A 3 7.14 6.55 40.25
N ARG A 4 7.59 7.28 41.28
CA ARG A 4 6.99 8.55 41.67
C ARG A 4 7.60 9.65 40.81
N VAL A 5 6.79 10.35 40.04
CA VAL A 5 7.20 11.51 39.26
C VAL A 5 6.58 12.74 39.93
N SER A 6 7.41 13.74 40.24
CA SER A 6 6.99 15.04 40.75
C SER A 6 7.38 16.14 39.77
N LYS A 7 6.46 17.08 39.51
CA LYS A 7 6.72 18.25 38.67
C LYS A 7 6.02 19.46 39.26
N VAL A 8 6.68 20.61 39.19
CA VAL A 8 6.08 21.90 39.55
C VAL A 8 5.36 22.43 38.32
N ILE A 9 4.04 22.58 38.41
CA ILE A 9 3.17 23.16 37.37
C ILE A 9 2.45 24.34 38.02
N ASP A 10 2.59 25.53 37.44
CA ASP A 10 1.99 26.77 37.95
C ASP A 10 2.24 27.05 39.44
N GLY A 11 3.45 26.73 39.92
CA GLY A 11 3.87 26.96 41.32
C GLY A 11 3.32 25.97 42.34
N LYS A 12 2.58 24.93 41.93
CA LYS A 12 2.15 23.82 42.79
C LYS A 12 2.87 22.53 42.41
N GLU A 13 3.30 21.78 43.43
CA GLU A 13 3.99 20.50 43.26
C GLU A 13 2.95 19.39 43.10
N TYR A 14 2.87 18.80 41.91
CA TYR A 14 2.02 17.65 41.65
C TYR A 14 2.89 16.39 41.64
N SER A 15 2.43 15.33 42.32
CA SER A 15 3.11 14.03 42.34
C SER A 15 2.16 12.90 41.97
N LYS A 16 2.61 12.01 41.08
CA LYS A 16 1.84 10.85 40.61
C LYS A 16 2.73 9.61 40.59
N MET A 17 2.12 8.47 40.86
CA MET A 17 2.75 7.16 40.71
C MET A 17 2.44 6.62 39.31
N ILE A 18 3.49 6.38 38.54
CA ILE A 18 3.43 5.92 37.16
C ILE A 18 3.97 4.48 37.08
N ARG A 19 3.26 3.59 36.38
CA ARG A 19 3.71 2.20 36.16
C ARG A 19 4.45 2.11 34.84
N THR A 20 5.77 2.13 34.88
CA THR A 20 6.62 2.13 33.69
C THR A 20 7.81 1.15 33.80
N THR A 21 8.78 1.23 32.88
CA THR A 21 10.06 0.52 32.91
C THR A 21 11.22 1.51 32.92
N ILE A 22 12.39 1.10 33.43
CA ILE A 22 13.58 1.97 33.48
C ILE A 22 13.97 2.44 32.07
N GLY A 23 13.95 1.54 31.09
CA GLY A 23 14.26 1.86 29.71
C GLY A 23 13.34 2.94 29.11
N ARG A 24 12.04 2.92 29.46
CA ARG A 24 11.11 3.96 29.01
C ARG A 24 11.42 5.32 29.62
N ILE A 25 11.83 5.39 30.89
CA ILE A 25 12.20 6.66 31.53
C ILE A 25 13.39 7.29 30.79
N ILE A 26 14.45 6.51 30.61
CA ILE A 26 15.67 6.95 29.91
C ILE A 26 15.35 7.36 28.47
N PHE A 27 14.48 6.62 27.79
CA PHE A 27 14.09 6.95 26.42
C PHE A 27 13.28 8.25 26.33
N ASN A 28 12.42 8.52 27.32
CA ASN A 28 11.67 9.77 27.40
C ASN A 28 12.55 10.99 27.69
N GLU A 29 13.71 10.84 28.34
CA GLU A 29 14.65 11.95 28.54
C GLU A 29 15.17 12.54 27.21
N ALA A 30 15.30 11.70 26.18
CA ALA A 30 15.73 12.15 24.86
C ALA A 30 14.63 12.86 24.07
N ILE A 31 13.36 12.68 24.46
CA ILE A 31 12.19 13.08 23.68
C ILE A 31 11.52 14.28 24.33
N PRO A 32 11.19 15.34 23.55
CA PRO A 32 10.45 16.47 24.07
C PRO A 32 9.12 15.99 24.65
N GLN A 33 8.87 16.38 25.89
CA GLN A 33 7.66 16.02 26.60
C GLN A 33 6.56 17.03 26.23
N ASP A 34 6.28 17.24 24.95
CA ASP A 34 5.23 18.13 24.44
C ASP A 34 4.90 17.85 22.96
N ILE A 35 5.08 16.58 22.56
CA ILE A 35 4.81 16.11 21.19
C ILE A 35 3.35 15.65 21.00
N GLY A 36 2.50 15.78 22.02
CA GLY A 36 1.06 15.49 21.92
C GLY A 36 0.74 13.99 21.76
N MET A 37 1.58 13.08 22.26
CA MET A 37 1.19 11.66 22.39
C MET A 37 0.27 11.43 23.57
N VAL A 38 0.47 12.18 24.65
CA VAL A 38 -0.44 12.20 25.80
C VAL A 38 -1.27 13.49 25.76
N PRO A 39 -2.61 13.42 25.79
CA PRO A 39 -3.45 14.60 25.94
C PRO A 39 -3.20 15.20 27.34
N ARG A 40 -2.72 16.44 27.40
CA ARG A 40 -2.34 17.14 28.64
C ARG A 40 -3.43 18.12 29.09
N GLU A 41 -4.66 17.65 29.09
CA GLU A 41 -5.82 18.49 29.43
C GLU A 41 -6.01 18.59 30.94
N THR A 42 -5.56 17.57 31.69
CA THR A 42 -5.65 17.56 33.16
C THR A 42 -4.27 17.66 33.82
N PRO A 43 -4.16 18.28 35.02
CA PRO A 43 -2.91 18.34 35.78
C PRO A 43 -2.30 16.96 36.08
N GLU A 44 -3.12 15.92 36.16
CA GLU A 44 -2.68 14.54 36.38
C GLU A 44 -2.10 13.89 35.12
N GLN A 45 -2.51 14.31 33.92
CA GLN A 45 -1.95 13.85 32.64
C GLN A 45 -0.67 14.60 32.27
N MET A 46 -0.42 15.78 32.85
CA MET A 46 0.83 16.54 32.63
C MET A 46 2.08 15.85 33.19
N LEU A 47 1.89 14.86 34.07
CA LEU A 47 2.96 14.06 34.67
C LEU A 47 3.25 12.76 33.93
N ASP A 48 2.36 12.34 33.01
CA ASP A 48 2.51 11.11 32.25
C ASP A 48 3.59 11.28 31.18
N LEU A 49 4.38 10.23 30.96
CA LEU A 49 5.44 10.26 29.94
C LEU A 49 4.84 10.06 28.55
N GLU A 50 5.39 10.75 27.53
CA GLU A 50 4.84 10.69 26.16
C GLU A 50 4.74 9.26 25.60
N ILE A 51 5.63 8.36 26.01
CA ILE A 51 5.68 6.96 25.52
C ILE A 51 4.93 5.98 26.44
N GLU A 52 4.24 6.47 27.46
CA GLU A 52 3.59 5.63 28.46
C GLU A 52 2.30 4.98 27.97
N GLY A 53 1.53 5.68 27.11
CA GLY A 53 0.16 5.30 26.73
C GLY A 53 0.01 3.96 25.98
N LYS A 54 1.11 3.40 25.47
CA LYS A 54 1.10 2.09 24.80
C LYS A 54 2.01 1.16 25.57
N ASN A 55 1.43 0.20 26.30
CA ASN A 55 2.17 -0.82 27.06
C ASN A 55 2.92 -1.84 26.15
N CYS A 56 3.37 -1.43 24.97
CA CYS A 56 4.08 -2.20 23.98
C CYS A 56 5.56 -1.74 23.86
N PRO A 57 6.44 -2.57 23.27
CA PRO A 57 7.77 -2.12 22.84
C PRO A 57 7.66 -1.04 21.75
N VAL A 58 8.62 -0.13 21.71
CA VAL A 58 8.74 0.89 20.67
C VAL A 58 9.45 0.26 19.47
N GLY A 59 8.67 -0.14 18.46
CA GLY A 59 9.18 -0.66 17.19
C GLY A 59 9.37 0.43 16.14
N LYS A 60 9.74 0.02 14.92
CA LYS A 60 10.00 0.93 13.79
C LYS A 60 8.82 1.85 13.47
N ASN A 61 7.58 1.35 13.54
CA ASN A 61 6.39 2.15 13.22
C ASN A 61 6.09 3.18 14.31
N GLN A 62 6.27 2.82 15.58
CA GLN A 62 6.10 3.74 16.70
C GLN A 62 7.18 4.83 16.69
N LEU A 63 8.42 4.51 16.32
CA LEU A 63 9.47 5.52 16.12
C LEU A 63 9.11 6.53 15.03
N LYS A 64 8.54 6.07 13.90
CA LYS A 64 8.07 6.97 12.84
C LYS A 64 6.99 7.93 13.34
N ASP A 65 6.00 7.43 14.08
CA ASP A 65 4.93 8.24 14.69
C ASP A 65 5.49 9.29 15.68
N ILE A 66 6.47 8.90 16.51
CA ILE A 66 7.16 9.82 17.43
C ILE A 66 7.87 10.94 16.66
N ILE A 67 8.61 10.59 15.60
CA ILE A 67 9.36 11.56 14.80
C ILE A 67 8.41 12.50 14.05
N ASP A 68 7.34 11.97 13.46
CA ASP A 68 6.34 12.76 12.73
C ASP A 68 5.66 13.79 13.65
N ARG A 69 5.26 13.39 14.86
CA ARG A 69 4.70 14.31 15.85
C ARG A 69 5.71 15.34 16.36
N CYS A 70 6.97 14.93 16.56
CA CYS A 70 8.04 15.85 16.95
C CYS A 70 8.27 16.91 15.87
N TYR A 71 8.26 16.49 14.59
CA TYR A 71 8.36 17.38 13.44
C TYR A 71 7.21 18.40 13.40
N LYS A 72 5.98 17.94 13.61
CA LYS A 72 4.78 18.80 13.64
C LYS A 72 4.80 19.80 14.79
N ALA A 73 5.19 19.37 16.00
CA ALA A 73 5.15 20.20 17.20
C ALA A 73 6.33 21.18 17.32
N LYS A 74 7.54 20.79 16.90
CA LYS A 74 8.78 21.53 17.15
C LYS A 74 9.54 21.97 15.90
N GLY A 75 9.14 21.50 14.73
CA GLY A 75 9.79 21.80 13.45
C GLY A 75 11.15 21.11 13.29
N ASN A 76 11.87 21.50 12.22
CA ASN A 76 13.04 20.76 11.73
C ASN A 76 14.22 20.70 12.72
N THR A 77 14.59 21.82 13.35
CA THR A 77 15.84 21.93 14.12
C THR A 77 15.83 21.05 15.37
N GLU A 78 14.76 21.14 16.16
CA GLU A 78 14.60 20.31 17.36
C GLU A 78 14.44 18.84 17.00
N THR A 79 13.68 18.52 15.95
CA THR A 79 13.52 17.14 15.47
C THR A 79 14.87 16.52 15.10
N ALA A 80 15.76 17.26 14.45
CA ALA A 80 17.11 16.79 14.14
C ALA A 80 17.93 16.48 15.42
N ALA A 81 17.87 17.35 16.42
CA ALA A 81 18.55 17.11 17.70
C ALA A 81 17.99 15.89 18.45
N VAL A 82 16.67 15.68 18.40
CA VAL A 82 16.01 14.51 18.99
C VAL A 82 16.41 13.22 18.27
N LEU A 83 16.49 13.25 16.93
CA LEU A 83 16.95 12.11 16.14
C LEU A 83 18.37 11.68 16.51
N ASP A 84 19.28 12.64 16.72
CA ASP A 84 20.64 12.33 17.15
C ASP A 84 20.68 11.70 18.55
N LYS A 85 19.85 12.19 19.48
CA LYS A 85 19.72 11.60 20.83
C LYS A 85 19.17 10.17 20.76
N ILE A 86 18.09 9.95 19.98
CA ILE A 86 17.50 8.62 19.77
C ILE A 86 18.52 7.66 19.15
N LYS A 87 19.28 8.12 18.15
CA LYS A 87 20.35 7.33 17.52
C LYS A 87 21.43 6.94 18.53
N ALA A 88 21.93 7.90 19.32
CA ALA A 88 22.98 7.66 20.31
C ALA A 88 22.52 6.68 21.41
N GLN A 89 21.31 6.87 21.94
CA GLN A 89 20.71 5.94 22.90
C GLN A 89 20.52 4.56 22.28
N GLY A 90 19.98 4.49 21.06
CA GLY A 90 19.77 3.26 20.31
C GLY A 90 21.05 2.44 20.18
N TYR A 91 22.15 3.04 19.71
CA TYR A 91 23.44 2.33 19.58
C TYR A 91 24.04 1.90 20.92
N LYS A 92 23.91 2.73 21.96
CA LYS A 92 24.41 2.39 23.30
C LYS A 92 23.68 1.16 23.85
N TYR A 93 22.35 1.19 23.85
CA TYR A 93 21.55 0.09 24.41
C TYR A 93 21.52 -1.15 23.51
N SER A 94 21.65 -1.01 22.18
CA SER A 94 21.83 -2.17 21.30
C SER A 94 23.13 -2.90 21.61
N THR A 95 24.22 -2.16 21.88
CA THR A 95 25.50 -2.75 22.25
C THR A 95 25.43 -3.45 23.61
N ILE A 96 24.81 -2.81 24.61
CA ILE A 96 24.63 -3.38 25.95
C ILE A 96 23.72 -4.62 25.92
N SER A 97 22.71 -4.64 25.04
CA SER A 97 21.78 -5.77 24.92
C SER A 97 22.46 -7.07 24.51
N GLY A 98 23.64 -7.00 23.87
CA GLY A 98 24.42 -8.19 23.50
C GLY A 98 23.65 -9.16 22.58
N LEU A 99 22.67 -8.67 21.82
CA LEU A 99 21.85 -9.51 20.95
C LEU A 99 22.74 -10.26 19.96
N THR A 100 22.66 -11.59 20.01
CA THR A 100 23.33 -12.51 19.11
C THR A 100 22.30 -13.40 18.43
N THR A 101 22.68 -14.03 17.33
CA THR A 101 21.86 -15.04 16.66
C THR A 101 22.70 -16.29 16.48
N CYS A 102 22.23 -17.39 17.02
CA CYS A 102 22.87 -18.70 16.91
C CYS A 102 21.92 -19.71 16.27
N LEU A 103 22.44 -20.91 16.01
CA LEU A 103 21.62 -22.01 15.50
C LEU A 103 20.45 -22.27 16.45
N TYR A 104 20.67 -22.36 17.77
CA TYR A 104 19.66 -22.68 18.77
C TYR A 104 18.48 -21.71 18.85
N ASP A 105 18.64 -20.47 18.41
CA ASP A 105 17.53 -19.51 18.36
C ASP A 105 16.48 -19.91 17.31
N MET A 106 16.86 -20.66 16.28
CA MET A 106 15.99 -21.15 15.21
C MET A 106 15.20 -22.39 15.66
N HIS A 107 14.09 -22.21 16.37
CA HIS A 107 13.28 -23.33 16.88
C HIS A 107 12.43 -23.94 15.76
N ILE A 108 12.47 -25.26 15.62
CA ILE A 108 11.62 -26.02 14.69
C ILE A 108 10.41 -26.51 15.47
N PRO A 109 9.17 -26.26 15.01
CA PRO A 109 7.97 -26.77 15.64
C PRO A 109 7.95 -28.30 15.63
N GLN A 110 7.75 -28.95 16.78
CA GLN A 110 7.67 -30.41 16.86
C GLN A 110 6.47 -30.97 16.08
N ALA A 111 5.34 -30.24 16.06
CA ALA A 111 4.15 -30.62 15.32
C ALA A 111 4.33 -30.59 13.78
N LYS A 112 5.45 -30.06 13.27
CA LYS A 112 5.72 -29.95 11.84
C LYS A 112 5.65 -31.31 11.13
N GLU A 113 6.27 -32.35 11.70
CA GLU A 113 6.29 -33.67 11.07
C GLU A 113 4.88 -34.27 10.97
N GLU A 114 4.08 -34.13 12.01
CA GLU A 114 2.68 -34.58 12.01
C GLU A 114 1.82 -33.86 10.97
N ILE A 115 2.02 -32.54 10.81
CA ILE A 115 1.30 -31.74 9.81
C ILE A 115 1.69 -32.18 8.40
N ILE A 116 2.98 -32.43 8.14
CA ILE A 116 3.46 -32.91 6.84
C ILE A 116 2.91 -34.30 6.53
N GLU A 117 2.91 -35.22 7.49
CA GLU A 117 2.40 -36.57 7.28
C GLU A 117 0.88 -36.57 6.99
N LYS A 118 0.12 -35.71 7.67
CA LYS A 118 -1.32 -35.50 7.36
C LYS A 118 -1.50 -34.98 5.92
N ALA A 119 -0.67 -34.03 5.49
CA ALA A 119 -0.71 -33.49 4.15
C ALA A 119 -0.39 -34.54 3.08
N ASP A 120 0.65 -35.36 3.30
CA ASP A 120 1.03 -36.43 2.38
C ASP A 120 -0.11 -37.47 2.23
N LYS A 121 -0.83 -37.78 3.31
CA LYS A 121 -2.03 -38.64 3.26
C LYS A 121 -3.17 -38.01 2.46
N GLU A 122 -3.41 -36.71 2.58
CA GLU A 122 -4.42 -36.00 1.80
C GLU A 122 -4.04 -35.94 0.31
N VAL A 123 -2.79 -35.63 -0.02
CA VAL A 123 -2.29 -35.65 -1.41
C VAL A 123 -2.42 -37.05 -2.02
N ALA A 124 -2.13 -38.11 -1.26
CA ALA A 124 -2.32 -39.48 -1.73
C ALA A 124 -3.80 -39.84 -1.98
N LYS A 125 -4.75 -39.27 -1.22
CA LYS A 125 -6.19 -39.42 -1.51
C LYS A 125 -6.56 -38.71 -2.81
N ILE A 126 -6.05 -37.49 -3.02
CA ILE A 126 -6.28 -36.73 -4.25
C ILE A 126 -5.74 -37.49 -5.46
N GLN A 127 -4.54 -38.07 -5.35
CA GLN A 127 -3.96 -38.90 -6.41
C GLN A 127 -4.85 -40.12 -6.71
N LYS A 128 -5.34 -40.82 -5.68
CA LYS A 128 -6.26 -41.97 -5.88
C LYS A 128 -7.57 -41.57 -6.58
N LEU A 129 -8.09 -40.36 -6.32
CA LEU A 129 -9.28 -39.86 -7.02
C LEU A 129 -8.99 -39.60 -8.50
N TYR A 130 -7.80 -39.08 -8.80
CA TYR A 130 -7.33 -38.89 -10.17
C TYR A 130 -7.15 -40.23 -10.90
N ASP A 131 -6.47 -41.20 -10.27
CA ASP A 131 -6.23 -42.52 -10.85
C ASP A 131 -7.54 -43.30 -11.10
N ARG A 132 -8.60 -43.02 -10.33
CA ARG A 132 -9.95 -43.56 -10.52
C ARG A 132 -10.80 -42.78 -11.52
N GLY A 133 -10.27 -41.69 -12.09
CA GLY A 133 -10.96 -40.86 -13.09
C GLY A 133 -12.04 -39.92 -12.53
N PHE A 134 -12.08 -39.67 -11.22
CA PHE A 134 -13.08 -38.77 -10.62
C PHE A 134 -12.75 -37.28 -10.76
N ILE A 135 -11.47 -36.94 -10.98
CA ILE A 135 -11.00 -35.56 -11.13
C ILE A 135 -10.07 -35.44 -12.34
N THR A 136 -10.00 -34.25 -12.92
CA THR A 136 -9.07 -33.95 -14.02
C THR A 136 -7.66 -33.65 -13.50
N ASN A 137 -6.66 -33.63 -14.40
CA ASN A 137 -5.28 -33.30 -14.02
C ASN A 137 -5.19 -31.87 -13.47
N ASP A 138 -5.87 -30.91 -14.10
CA ASP A 138 -5.85 -29.50 -13.67
C ASP A 138 -6.48 -29.30 -12.28
N GLU A 139 -7.56 -30.05 -11.99
CA GLU A 139 -8.17 -30.07 -10.66
C GLU A 139 -7.26 -30.72 -9.63
N ARG A 140 -6.54 -31.79 -10.00
CA ARG A 140 -5.54 -32.43 -9.15
C ARG A 140 -4.45 -31.44 -8.78
N GLU A 141 -3.81 -30.79 -9.76
CA GLU A 141 -2.74 -29.81 -9.54
C GLU A 141 -3.21 -28.70 -8.60
N ARG A 142 -4.39 -28.13 -8.84
CA ARG A 142 -4.96 -27.05 -8.01
C ARG A 142 -5.17 -27.50 -6.55
N LYS A 143 -5.78 -28.67 -6.34
CA LYS A 143 -6.04 -29.21 -5.00
C LYS A 143 -4.75 -29.53 -4.25
N VAL A 144 -3.73 -30.06 -4.94
CA VAL A 144 -2.42 -30.33 -4.34
C VAL A 144 -1.75 -29.04 -3.87
N VAL A 145 -1.79 -27.99 -4.71
CA VAL A 145 -1.24 -26.66 -4.36
C VAL A 145 -1.98 -26.06 -3.16
N GLU A 146 -3.32 -26.17 -3.12
CA GLU A 146 -4.13 -25.67 -2.02
C GLU A 146 -3.79 -26.35 -0.68
N VAL A 147 -3.64 -27.68 -0.69
CA VAL A 147 -3.24 -28.44 0.51
C VAL A 147 -1.87 -27.96 1.02
N TRP A 148 -0.88 -27.83 0.15
CA TRP A 148 0.46 -27.41 0.56
C TRP A 148 0.55 -25.94 1.01
N ASN A 149 -0.27 -25.05 0.44
CA ASN A 149 -0.41 -23.69 0.95
C ASN A 149 -0.99 -23.69 2.38
N GLY A 150 -2.06 -24.45 2.62
CA GLY A 150 -2.65 -24.58 3.96
C GLY A 150 -1.69 -25.15 5.00
N VAL A 151 -0.83 -26.10 4.58
CA VAL A 151 0.25 -26.65 5.42
C VAL A 151 1.29 -25.59 5.76
N THR A 152 1.71 -24.81 4.76
CA THR A 152 2.69 -23.73 4.93
C THR A 152 2.19 -22.70 5.95
N ASP A 153 0.92 -22.33 5.89
CA ASP A 153 0.29 -21.39 6.83
C ASP A 153 0.15 -21.99 8.23
N SER A 154 -0.23 -23.26 8.32
CA SER A 154 -0.36 -23.98 9.60
C SER A 154 0.99 -24.08 10.32
N VAL A 155 2.06 -24.47 9.61
CA VAL A 155 3.43 -24.53 10.14
C VAL A 155 3.92 -23.14 10.56
N THR A 156 3.57 -22.10 9.81
CA THR A 156 3.93 -20.71 10.15
C THR A 156 3.27 -20.27 11.45
N SER A 157 2.00 -20.62 11.63
CA SER A 157 1.23 -20.24 12.82
C SER A 157 1.78 -20.92 14.07
N GLU A 158 2.07 -22.23 13.98
CA GLU A 158 2.68 -22.99 15.07
C GLU A 158 4.07 -22.46 15.45
N LEU A 159 4.85 -22.06 14.45
CA LEU A 159 6.17 -21.45 14.66
C LEU A 159 6.07 -20.12 15.41
N GLU A 160 5.04 -19.31 15.15
CA GLU A 160 4.84 -18.05 15.88
C GLU A 160 4.50 -18.28 17.36
N HIS A 161 3.80 -19.37 17.69
CA HIS A 161 3.49 -19.76 19.06
C HIS A 161 4.68 -20.40 19.79
N THR A 162 5.57 -21.06 19.06
CA THR A 162 6.72 -21.78 19.63
C THR A 162 7.87 -20.82 20.02
N LEU A 163 8.02 -19.69 19.33
CA LEU A 163 9.11 -18.75 19.59
C LEU A 163 8.85 -17.92 20.86
N ASP A 164 9.77 -17.99 21.81
CA ASP A 164 9.75 -17.13 23.00
C ASP A 164 9.84 -15.64 22.62
N THR A 165 9.23 -14.80 23.46
CA THR A 165 9.19 -13.35 23.29
C THR A 165 10.60 -12.73 23.29
N PHE A 166 11.53 -13.29 24.08
CA PHE A 166 12.92 -12.83 24.17
C PHE A 166 13.88 -13.51 23.19
N ASN A 167 13.37 -14.35 22.29
CA ASN A 167 14.20 -14.92 21.25
C ASN A 167 14.73 -13.80 20.32
N PRO A 168 16.05 -13.71 20.06
CA PRO A 168 16.63 -12.64 19.24
C PRO A 168 16.02 -12.52 17.84
N ILE A 169 15.69 -13.64 17.20
CA ILE A 169 15.07 -13.66 15.86
C ILE A 169 13.66 -13.07 15.94
N LYS A 170 12.90 -13.45 16.97
CA LYS A 170 11.55 -12.92 17.21
C LYS A 170 11.59 -11.42 17.54
N MET A 171 12.57 -10.98 18.32
CA MET A 171 12.78 -9.56 18.65
C MET A 171 13.11 -8.74 17.40
N MET A 172 13.96 -9.23 16.49
CA MET A 172 14.27 -8.52 15.23
C MET A 172 13.05 -8.37 14.32
N GLN A 173 12.19 -9.40 14.26
CA GLN A 173 10.95 -9.38 13.50
C GLN A 173 9.89 -8.46 14.11
N THR A 174 9.61 -8.61 15.41
CA THR A 174 8.57 -7.83 16.12
C THR A 174 8.92 -6.35 16.22
N SER A 175 10.21 -6.01 16.36
CA SER A 175 10.68 -4.62 16.31
C SER A 175 10.62 -4.01 14.90
N GLY A 176 10.54 -4.84 13.85
CA GLY A 176 10.61 -4.42 12.46
C GLY A 176 12.00 -3.94 12.03
N ALA A 177 13.05 -4.30 12.78
CA ALA A 177 14.43 -3.94 12.47
C ALA A 177 14.92 -4.66 11.21
N ARG A 178 14.77 -6.00 11.17
CA ARG A 178 15.10 -6.85 10.03
C ARG A 178 14.42 -8.21 10.20
N GLY A 179 13.95 -8.80 9.11
CA GLY A 179 13.24 -10.09 9.16
C GLY A 179 11.75 -9.93 8.90
N SER A 180 11.21 -10.71 7.96
CA SER A 180 9.76 -10.88 7.76
C SER A 180 9.29 -12.23 8.30
N LYS A 181 7.97 -12.41 8.45
CA LYS A 181 7.37 -13.71 8.78
C LYS A 181 7.81 -14.79 7.79
N ASP A 182 7.83 -14.48 6.50
CA ASP A 182 8.24 -15.41 5.46
C ASP A 182 9.72 -15.82 5.57
N GLN A 183 10.61 -14.90 5.97
CA GLN A 183 12.02 -15.21 6.17
C GLN A 183 12.22 -16.15 7.36
N ILE A 184 11.50 -15.92 8.45
CA ILE A 184 11.54 -16.81 9.62
C ILE A 184 10.95 -18.19 9.27
N ARG A 185 9.84 -18.21 8.52
CA ARG A 185 9.24 -19.45 8.02
C ARG A 185 10.23 -20.29 7.23
N GLN A 186 11.01 -19.68 6.34
CA GLN A 186 12.02 -20.38 5.56
C GLN A 186 13.21 -20.87 6.40
N LEU A 187 13.53 -20.17 7.49
CA LEU A 187 14.63 -20.55 8.40
C LEU A 187 14.31 -21.78 9.23
N SER A 188 13.16 -21.80 9.92
CA SER A 188 12.84 -22.84 10.93
C SER A 188 11.52 -23.58 10.71
N GLY A 189 10.68 -23.14 9.77
CA GLY A 189 9.42 -23.78 9.44
C GLY A 189 9.58 -24.74 8.26
N MET A 190 9.19 -24.27 7.08
CA MET A 190 9.38 -24.95 5.80
C MET A 190 9.55 -23.91 4.70
N ARG A 191 10.26 -24.27 3.63
CA ARG A 191 10.42 -23.34 2.51
C ARG A 191 9.16 -23.24 1.64
N GLY A 192 8.42 -24.35 1.51
CA GLY A 192 7.11 -24.39 0.85
C GLY A 192 7.20 -24.60 -0.66
N LEU A 193 6.14 -24.16 -1.36
CA LEU A 193 6.00 -24.30 -2.80
C LEU A 193 6.89 -23.30 -3.56
N MET A 194 7.39 -23.75 -4.71
CA MET A 194 8.24 -22.94 -5.59
C MET A 194 7.56 -22.68 -6.94
N LYS A 195 7.92 -21.57 -7.58
CA LYS A 195 7.52 -21.25 -8.96
C LYS A 195 8.64 -21.56 -9.93
N ASP A 196 8.28 -22.12 -11.08
CA ASP A 196 9.17 -22.30 -12.21
C ASP A 196 9.44 -20.94 -12.93
N PRO A 197 10.34 -20.91 -13.93
CA PRO A 197 10.58 -19.70 -14.70
C PRO A 197 9.36 -19.21 -15.50
N THR A 198 8.41 -20.10 -15.81
CA THR A 198 7.18 -19.74 -16.54
C THR A 198 6.12 -19.10 -15.62
N GLY A 199 6.27 -19.23 -14.30
CA GLY A 199 5.33 -18.78 -13.28
C GLY A 199 4.38 -19.86 -12.77
N LYS A 200 4.44 -21.08 -13.32
CA LYS A 200 3.71 -22.25 -12.83
C LYS A 200 4.28 -22.69 -11.48
N VAL A 201 3.40 -23.03 -10.54
CA VAL A 201 3.80 -23.58 -9.24
C VAL A 201 4.21 -25.04 -9.43
N ILE A 202 5.38 -25.39 -8.90
CA ILE A 202 5.91 -26.76 -8.91
C ILE A 202 5.18 -27.56 -7.84
N GLU A 203 4.56 -28.68 -8.22
CA GLU A 203 3.73 -29.52 -7.34
C GLU A 203 4.50 -30.13 -6.17
N LEU A 204 5.80 -30.39 -6.35
CA LEU A 204 6.66 -30.94 -5.30
C LEU A 204 7.18 -29.81 -4.40
N PRO A 205 6.71 -29.69 -3.13
CA PRO A 205 7.16 -28.64 -2.23
C PRO A 205 8.55 -28.96 -1.66
N VAL A 206 9.22 -27.92 -1.16
CA VAL A 206 10.40 -28.05 -0.32
C VAL A 206 9.95 -28.15 1.13
N LYS A 207 10.01 -29.37 1.69
CA LYS A 207 9.53 -29.70 3.05
C LYS A 207 10.54 -29.26 4.11
N SER A 208 11.81 -29.33 3.76
CA SER A 208 12.92 -28.96 4.64
C SER A 208 13.03 -27.44 4.83
N ASN A 209 13.72 -27.01 5.89
CA ASN A 209 14.07 -25.61 6.14
C ASN A 209 15.59 -25.39 6.13
N PHE A 210 16.04 -24.14 6.23
CA PHE A 210 17.48 -23.85 6.19
C PHE A 210 18.25 -24.38 7.39
N ARG A 211 17.61 -24.55 8.55
CA ARG A 211 18.22 -25.15 9.73
C ARG A 211 18.47 -26.66 9.56
N GLU A 212 17.51 -27.38 9.00
CA GLU A 212 17.60 -28.82 8.72
C GLU A 212 18.53 -29.13 7.54
N GLY A 213 18.65 -28.18 6.61
CA GLY A 213 19.36 -28.36 5.34
C GLY A 213 18.41 -28.79 4.23
N LEU A 214 18.86 -28.63 2.98
CA LEU A 214 18.08 -28.98 1.79
C LEU A 214 18.72 -30.18 1.08
N SER A 215 17.90 -31.11 0.60
CA SER A 215 18.37 -32.14 -0.31
C SER A 215 18.80 -31.54 -1.66
N ALA A 216 19.60 -32.29 -2.45
CA ALA A 216 20.05 -31.83 -3.76
C ALA A 216 18.88 -31.47 -4.70
N LEU A 217 17.79 -32.26 -4.65
CA LEU A 217 16.59 -32.01 -5.45
C LEU A 217 15.84 -30.76 -4.99
N GLU A 218 15.63 -30.60 -3.68
CA GLU A 218 14.97 -29.41 -3.11
C GLU A 218 15.77 -28.13 -3.39
N TYR A 219 17.09 -28.20 -3.29
CA TYR A 219 17.98 -27.09 -3.64
C TYR A 219 17.89 -26.76 -5.14
N PHE A 220 17.86 -27.77 -6.01
CA PHE A 220 17.73 -27.57 -7.46
C PHE A 220 16.39 -26.92 -7.83
N ILE A 221 15.27 -27.37 -7.24
CA ILE A 221 13.94 -26.78 -7.45
C ILE A 221 13.95 -25.30 -7.02
N SER A 222 14.49 -25.02 -5.84
CA SER A 222 14.63 -23.67 -5.29
C SER A 222 15.48 -22.73 -6.16
N SER A 223 16.48 -23.28 -6.86
CA SER A 223 17.39 -22.49 -7.70
C SER A 223 16.70 -21.79 -8.89
N HIS A 224 15.61 -22.36 -9.42
CA HIS A 224 14.88 -21.78 -10.56
C HIS A 224 14.29 -20.41 -10.22
N GLY A 225 13.60 -20.34 -9.08
CA GLY A 225 13.00 -19.13 -8.59
C GLY A 225 14.03 -18.04 -8.25
N GLY A 226 15.12 -18.43 -7.59
CA GLY A 226 16.21 -17.52 -7.27
C GLY A 226 16.92 -16.95 -8.51
N ARG A 227 17.17 -17.77 -9.53
CA ARG A 227 17.76 -17.32 -10.80
C ARG A 227 16.85 -16.40 -11.58
N LYS A 228 15.55 -16.70 -11.65
CA LYS A 228 14.57 -15.81 -12.29
C LYS A 228 14.51 -14.47 -11.57
N GLY A 229 14.43 -14.45 -10.25
CA GLY A 229 14.42 -13.21 -9.47
C GLY A 229 15.67 -12.35 -9.70
N LEU A 230 16.84 -12.99 -9.76
CA LEU A 230 18.11 -12.33 -10.10
C LEU A 230 18.11 -11.72 -11.51
N ALA A 231 17.68 -12.50 -12.51
CA ALA A 231 17.63 -12.05 -13.90
C ALA A 231 16.62 -10.91 -14.10
N ASP A 232 15.43 -11.04 -13.53
CA ASP A 232 14.38 -10.01 -13.57
C ASP A 232 14.85 -8.73 -12.89
N THR A 233 15.53 -8.82 -11.75
CA THR A 233 16.11 -7.65 -11.07
C THR A 233 17.12 -6.94 -11.98
N ALA A 234 18.00 -7.68 -12.63
CA ALA A 234 19.03 -7.10 -13.50
C ALA A 234 18.42 -6.45 -14.76
N LEU A 235 17.41 -7.05 -15.38
CA LEU A 235 16.77 -6.55 -16.60
C LEU A 235 15.81 -5.38 -16.32
N LYS A 236 14.87 -5.55 -15.37
CA LYS A 236 13.78 -4.59 -15.12
C LYS A 236 14.26 -3.28 -14.49
N THR A 237 15.42 -3.28 -13.82
CA THR A 237 16.01 -2.04 -13.26
C THR A 237 16.31 -1.01 -14.35
N ALA A 238 16.75 -1.47 -15.53
CA ALA A 238 17.01 -0.57 -16.66
C ALA A 238 15.72 0.06 -17.21
N GLU A 239 14.64 -0.73 -17.29
CA GLU A 239 13.32 -0.27 -17.76
C GLU A 239 12.75 0.81 -16.84
N SER A 240 12.82 0.61 -15.52
CA SER A 240 12.36 1.62 -14.55
C SER A 240 13.16 2.92 -14.59
N GLY A 241 14.49 2.83 -14.75
CA GLY A 241 15.33 4.01 -14.93
C GLY A 241 15.00 4.77 -16.21
N TYR A 242 14.70 4.04 -17.29
CA TYR A 242 14.27 4.62 -18.56
C TYR A 242 12.89 5.30 -18.47
N LEU A 243 11.93 4.71 -17.75
CA LEU A 243 10.64 5.33 -17.45
C LEU A 243 10.83 6.65 -16.71
N THR A 244 11.68 6.67 -15.68
CA THR A 244 11.97 7.88 -14.89
C THR A 244 12.51 9.00 -15.79
N ARG A 245 13.45 8.68 -16.70
CA ARG A 245 13.99 9.64 -17.66
C ARG A 245 12.89 10.24 -18.54
N ARG A 246 11.99 9.41 -19.07
CA ARG A 246 10.87 9.86 -19.91
C ARG A 246 9.86 10.73 -19.16
N LEU A 247 9.57 10.38 -17.90
CA LEU A 247 8.72 11.20 -17.04
C LEU A 247 9.35 12.58 -16.82
N VAL A 248 10.66 12.64 -16.58
CA VAL A 248 11.38 13.91 -16.45
C VAL A 248 11.33 14.71 -17.76
N ASP A 249 11.57 14.08 -18.91
CA ASP A 249 11.55 14.76 -20.22
C ASP A 249 10.18 15.44 -20.50
N VAL A 250 9.07 14.83 -20.08
CA VAL A 250 7.71 15.38 -20.25
C VAL A 250 7.36 16.40 -19.17
N ALA A 251 7.79 16.18 -17.92
CA ALA A 251 7.38 16.99 -16.78
C ALA A 251 8.31 18.20 -16.51
N GLN A 252 9.51 18.24 -17.09
CA GLN A 252 10.50 19.32 -16.89
C GLN A 252 9.96 20.75 -17.05
N PRO A 253 9.07 21.10 -18.02
CA PRO A 253 8.57 22.46 -18.16
C PRO A 253 7.57 22.88 -17.06
N ILE A 254 7.11 21.95 -16.21
CA ILE A 254 6.12 22.20 -15.17
C ILE A 254 6.82 22.79 -13.93
N ILE A 255 6.79 24.12 -13.85
CA ILE A 255 7.36 24.93 -12.76
C ILE A 255 6.26 25.81 -12.18
N VAL A 256 6.33 26.09 -10.87
CA VAL A 256 5.43 27.06 -10.22
C VAL A 256 5.80 28.48 -10.66
N ARG A 257 4.89 29.21 -11.32
CA ARG A 257 5.18 30.55 -11.88
C ARG A 257 4.43 31.70 -11.24
N GLU A 258 3.31 31.43 -10.58
CA GLU A 258 2.45 32.45 -9.98
C GLU A 258 1.77 31.88 -8.73
N ASP A 259 1.21 32.73 -7.87
CA ASP A 259 0.51 32.29 -6.67
C ASP A 259 -0.88 31.73 -6.98
N ASP A 260 -1.66 32.42 -7.83
CA ASP A 260 -3.05 32.08 -8.13
C ASP A 260 -3.38 32.27 -9.63
N CYS A 261 -4.08 31.29 -10.22
CA CYS A 261 -4.56 31.33 -11.59
C CYS A 261 -6.06 31.70 -11.71
N GLY A 262 -6.75 31.87 -10.57
CA GLY A 262 -8.17 32.17 -10.51
C GLY A 262 -9.07 31.02 -10.98
N ASP A 263 -8.67 29.77 -10.74
CA ASP A 263 -9.55 28.64 -11.03
C ASP A 263 -10.72 28.55 -10.03
N THR A 264 -11.91 28.30 -10.57
CA THR A 264 -13.18 28.17 -9.85
C THR A 264 -13.90 26.86 -10.14
N LYS A 265 -13.36 26.04 -11.07
CA LYS A 265 -13.98 24.77 -11.47
C LYS A 265 -13.64 23.66 -10.48
N GLY A 266 -12.36 23.54 -10.14
CA GLY A 266 -11.86 22.49 -9.26
C GLY A 266 -12.10 21.08 -9.73
N THR A 267 -11.70 20.16 -8.87
CA THR A 267 -11.91 18.72 -9.02
C THR A 267 -12.58 18.19 -7.75
N GLU A 268 -13.59 17.35 -7.93
CA GLU A 268 -14.20 16.64 -6.81
C GLU A 268 -13.34 15.44 -6.46
N VAL A 269 -13.04 15.31 -5.18
CA VAL A 269 -12.22 14.24 -4.63
C VAL A 269 -13.03 13.42 -3.65
N GLU A 270 -12.90 12.10 -3.76
CA GLU A 270 -13.53 11.12 -2.89
C GLU A 270 -12.50 10.09 -2.41
N THR A 271 -12.87 9.34 -1.37
CA THR A 271 -12.10 8.19 -0.87
C THR A 271 -11.93 7.17 -1.99
N ILE A 272 -10.68 6.73 -2.19
CA ILE A 272 -10.40 5.73 -3.22
C ILE A 272 -10.60 4.33 -2.62
N TYR A 273 -11.50 3.55 -3.23
CA TYR A 273 -11.70 2.15 -2.88
C TYR A 273 -11.01 1.22 -3.88
N GLY A 274 -10.39 0.17 -3.35
CA GLY A 274 -9.77 -0.91 -4.11
C GLY A 274 -10.72 -2.08 -4.33
N ALA A 275 -10.18 -3.16 -4.89
CA ALA A 275 -10.94 -4.39 -5.08
C ALA A 275 -11.43 -4.93 -3.73
N ARG A 276 -12.73 -5.31 -3.66
CA ARG A 276 -13.42 -5.81 -2.44
C ARG A 276 -13.64 -4.75 -1.34
N GLY A 277 -13.60 -3.46 -1.68
CA GLY A 277 -13.96 -2.39 -0.74
C GLY A 277 -12.86 -2.02 0.27
N ALA A 278 -11.62 -2.51 0.07
CA ALA A 278 -10.48 -2.05 0.84
C ALA A 278 -10.20 -0.58 0.54
N ILE A 279 -9.99 0.25 1.56
CA ILE A 279 -9.67 1.67 1.38
C ILE A 279 -8.23 1.76 0.88
N ILE A 280 -8.04 2.27 -0.35
CA ILE A 280 -6.73 2.54 -0.91
C ILE A 280 -6.17 3.79 -0.26
N GLU A 281 -6.97 4.85 -0.23
CA GLU A 281 -6.56 6.14 0.30
C GLU A 281 -7.76 6.85 0.90
N ARG A 282 -7.58 7.39 2.10
CA ARG A 282 -8.63 8.09 2.84
C ARG A 282 -8.86 9.47 2.26
N LEU A 283 -10.05 10.02 2.48
CA LEU A 283 -10.36 11.38 2.06
C LEU A 283 -9.41 12.38 2.75
N ALA A 284 -9.13 12.21 4.04
CA ALA A 284 -8.23 13.08 4.78
C ALA A 284 -6.84 13.17 4.12
N ASP A 285 -6.22 12.02 3.82
CA ASP A 285 -4.88 11.94 3.20
C ASP A 285 -4.80 12.67 1.84
N ARG A 286 -5.90 12.70 1.08
CA ARG A 286 -6.00 13.40 -0.21
C ARG A 286 -6.18 14.91 -0.07
N LEU A 287 -6.81 15.35 1.01
CA LEU A 287 -7.13 16.75 1.27
C LEU A 287 -5.95 17.52 1.88
N VAL A 288 -5.09 16.85 2.66
CA VAL A 288 -3.97 17.51 3.35
C VAL A 288 -3.10 18.30 2.37
N GLY A 289 -2.94 19.60 2.66
CA GLY A 289 -2.12 20.49 1.85
C GLY A 289 -2.74 20.90 0.51
N ARG A 290 -4.04 20.66 0.30
CA ARG A 290 -4.80 21.17 -0.87
C ARG A 290 -5.53 22.47 -0.54
N TYR A 291 -5.87 23.21 -1.59
CA TYR A 291 -6.72 24.40 -1.46
C TYR A 291 -8.18 24.06 -1.71
N THR A 292 -9.06 24.55 -0.84
CA THR A 292 -10.50 24.56 -1.05
C THR A 292 -10.88 25.60 -2.12
N ILE A 293 -12.03 25.38 -2.76
CA ILE A 293 -12.65 26.40 -3.63
C ILE A 293 -13.81 27.04 -2.88
N ASP A 294 -14.74 26.21 -2.44
CA ASP A 294 -15.89 26.61 -1.65
C ASP A 294 -15.61 26.40 -0.15
N GLU A 295 -16.40 27.07 0.69
CA GLU A 295 -16.42 26.78 2.11
C GLU A 295 -16.94 25.36 2.36
N ILE A 296 -16.25 24.61 3.22
CA ILE A 296 -16.64 23.27 3.61
C ILE A 296 -17.33 23.37 4.96
N VAL A 297 -18.64 23.10 4.97
CA VAL A 297 -19.47 23.11 6.18
C VAL A 297 -19.80 21.68 6.61
N ASP A 298 -19.83 21.46 7.91
CA ASP A 298 -20.33 20.20 8.48
C ASP A 298 -21.85 20.10 8.23
N PRO A 299 -22.34 19.03 7.58
CA PRO A 299 -23.77 18.84 7.33
C PRO A 299 -24.62 18.73 8.60
N ALA A 300 -24.05 18.29 9.71
CA ALA A 300 -24.75 18.04 10.97
C ALA A 300 -24.77 19.25 11.90
N THR A 301 -23.65 19.98 12.00
CA THR A 301 -23.51 21.11 12.94
C THR A 301 -23.66 22.48 12.27
N GLY A 302 -23.47 22.56 10.94
CA GLY A 302 -23.43 23.82 10.22
C GLY A 302 -22.16 24.64 10.48
N GLU A 303 -21.16 24.08 11.18
CA GLU A 303 -19.89 24.73 11.45
C GLU A 303 -19.00 24.72 10.21
N VAL A 304 -18.29 25.81 9.95
CA VAL A 304 -17.33 25.92 8.84
C VAL A 304 -16.05 25.18 9.22
N LEU A 305 -15.81 24.02 8.62
CA LEU A 305 -14.63 23.19 8.84
C LEU A 305 -13.39 23.74 8.14
N ALA A 306 -13.56 24.25 6.92
CA ALA A 306 -12.51 24.89 6.15
C ALA A 306 -13.06 26.10 5.37
N PRO A 307 -12.47 27.30 5.54
CA PRO A 307 -12.85 28.46 4.74
C PRO A 307 -12.62 28.25 3.25
N ALA A 308 -13.34 29.01 2.41
CA ALA A 308 -13.06 29.10 0.99
C ALA A 308 -11.64 29.63 0.72
N ASP A 309 -11.00 29.12 -0.34
CA ASP A 309 -9.66 29.52 -0.79
C ASP A 309 -8.54 29.38 0.28
N SER A 310 -8.69 28.41 1.19
CA SER A 310 -7.72 28.15 2.25
C SER A 310 -7.03 26.79 2.06
N MET A 311 -5.79 26.68 2.56
CA MET A 311 -5.06 25.42 2.58
C MET A 311 -5.57 24.55 3.72
N ILE A 312 -5.95 23.31 3.40
CA ILE A 312 -6.46 22.33 4.36
C ILE A 312 -5.30 21.79 5.22
N THR A 313 -5.40 21.98 6.53
CA THR A 313 -4.50 21.36 7.51
C THR A 313 -4.92 19.92 7.82
N GLU A 314 -4.06 19.15 8.46
CA GLU A 314 -4.36 17.75 8.84
C GLU A 314 -5.53 17.67 9.85
N GLU A 315 -5.59 18.59 10.81
CA GLU A 315 -6.70 18.67 11.76
C GLU A 315 -8.03 18.97 11.07
N GLN A 316 -8.01 19.87 10.07
CA GLN A 316 -9.18 20.16 9.25
C GLN A 316 -9.56 18.97 8.37
N ALA A 317 -8.59 18.28 7.77
CA ALA A 317 -8.83 17.09 6.95
C ALA A 317 -9.50 15.97 7.76
N ASP A 318 -9.03 15.72 8.99
CA ASP A 318 -9.62 14.77 9.93
C ASP A 318 -11.03 15.18 10.36
N ALA A 319 -11.27 16.48 10.59
CA ALA A 319 -12.59 17.00 10.91
C ALA A 319 -13.58 16.82 9.75
N ILE A 320 -13.13 17.07 8.51
CA ILE A 320 -13.91 16.86 7.28
C ILE A 320 -14.28 15.38 7.13
N GLU A 321 -13.35 14.45 7.36
CA GLU A 321 -13.67 13.02 7.28
C GLU A 321 -14.65 12.59 8.39
N LYS A 322 -14.53 13.13 9.60
CA LYS A 322 -15.45 12.85 10.73
C LYS A 322 -16.87 13.37 10.50
N SER A 323 -17.04 14.48 9.77
CA SER A 323 -18.35 15.02 9.40
C SER A 323 -19.16 14.11 8.46
N GLY A 324 -18.52 13.08 7.89
CA GLY A 324 -19.17 12.13 6.98
C GLY A 324 -19.32 12.63 5.54
N LEU A 325 -18.69 13.75 5.19
CA LEU A 325 -18.64 14.24 3.80
C LEU A 325 -17.93 13.23 2.89
N LYS A 326 -18.60 12.84 1.80
CA LYS A 326 -18.08 11.85 0.84
C LYS A 326 -17.29 12.47 -0.32
N LYS A 327 -17.64 13.69 -0.70
CA LYS A 327 -17.05 14.40 -1.84
C LYS A 327 -16.70 15.82 -1.44
N VAL A 328 -15.49 16.24 -1.80
CA VAL A 328 -14.99 17.59 -1.51
C VAL A 328 -14.41 18.18 -2.79
N ARG A 329 -14.75 19.44 -3.08
CA ARG A 329 -14.19 20.18 -4.21
C ARG A 329 -12.90 20.86 -3.80
N ILE A 330 -11.81 20.50 -4.48
CA ILE A 330 -10.48 21.10 -4.27
C ILE A 330 -9.93 21.67 -5.57
N ARG A 331 -8.94 22.55 -5.45
CA ARG A 331 -8.10 22.94 -6.58
C ARG A 331 -7.19 21.77 -6.98
N SER A 332 -6.97 21.62 -8.28
CA SER A 332 -6.13 20.56 -8.87
C SER A 332 -5.12 21.15 -9.85
N VAL A 333 -4.00 20.44 -10.01
CA VAL A 333 -2.94 20.75 -10.99
C VAL A 333 -3.50 20.73 -12.41
N LEU A 334 -4.38 19.78 -12.72
CA LEU A 334 -4.99 19.60 -14.05
C LEU A 334 -6.09 20.64 -14.34
N GLY A 335 -6.64 21.27 -13.30
CA GLY A 335 -7.59 22.38 -13.42
C GLY A 335 -6.92 23.75 -13.57
N CYS A 336 -5.59 23.81 -13.53
CA CYS A 336 -4.87 25.08 -13.59
C CYS A 336 -5.06 25.77 -14.95
N LYS A 337 -5.42 27.06 -14.93
CA LYS A 337 -5.68 27.86 -16.14
C LYS A 337 -4.40 28.41 -16.79
N ARG A 338 -3.23 28.12 -16.23
CA ARG A 338 -1.95 28.66 -16.70
C ARG A 338 -1.52 27.97 -17.99
N ALA A 339 -1.06 28.75 -18.97
CA ALA A 339 -0.59 28.21 -20.26
C ALA A 339 0.75 27.45 -20.15
N TYR A 340 1.66 27.90 -19.28
CA TYR A 340 2.97 27.27 -19.05
C TYR A 340 3.27 27.20 -17.55
N GLY A 341 3.53 26.00 -17.04
CA GLY A 341 3.70 25.76 -15.62
C GLY A 341 2.37 25.75 -14.87
N ILE A 342 2.44 25.89 -13.55
CA ILE A 342 1.27 25.85 -12.66
C ILE A 342 1.32 26.97 -11.63
N CYS A 343 0.19 27.25 -10.96
CA CYS A 343 0.17 28.18 -9.85
C CYS A 343 0.34 27.46 -8.49
N ALA A 344 0.78 28.20 -7.48
CA ALA A 344 1.05 27.68 -6.14
C ALA A 344 -0.23 27.12 -5.48
N LYS A 345 -1.38 27.80 -5.61
CA LYS A 345 -2.65 27.34 -5.03
C LYS A 345 -3.20 26.06 -5.67
N CYS A 346 -3.02 25.86 -6.97
CA CYS A 346 -3.46 24.61 -7.65
C CYS A 346 -2.59 23.42 -7.27
N TYR A 347 -1.32 23.64 -6.94
CA TYR A 347 -0.42 22.60 -6.44
C TYR A 347 -0.61 22.34 -4.93
N GLY A 348 -0.74 23.42 -4.15
CA GLY A 348 -0.89 23.39 -2.70
C GLY A 348 0.46 23.29 -1.97
N ALA A 349 0.51 22.43 -0.96
CA ALA A 349 1.70 22.28 -0.11
C ALA A 349 2.83 21.50 -0.81
N ASP A 350 4.07 21.93 -0.56
CA ASP A 350 5.26 21.13 -0.77
C ASP A 350 5.31 20.00 0.25
N MET A 351 5.43 18.77 -0.23
CA MET A 351 5.44 17.58 0.62
C MET A 351 6.69 17.45 1.48
N SER A 352 7.74 18.23 1.20
CA SER A 352 9.01 18.18 1.92
C SER A 352 8.97 18.97 3.24
N ASN A 353 8.10 19.99 3.33
CA ASN A 353 8.05 20.90 4.48
C ASN A 353 6.63 21.25 4.94
N GLY A 354 5.59 20.81 4.23
CA GLY A 354 4.18 21.05 4.55
C GLY A 354 3.71 22.49 4.34
N LYS A 355 4.53 23.36 3.76
CA LYS A 355 4.21 24.77 3.50
C LYS A 355 3.79 24.96 2.06
N LEU A 356 3.20 26.12 1.75
CA LEU A 356 2.88 26.50 0.38
C LEU A 356 4.13 26.44 -0.50
N VAL A 357 3.98 25.82 -1.67
CA VAL A 357 5.05 25.71 -2.67
C VAL A 357 5.53 27.09 -3.11
N LYS A 358 6.83 27.24 -3.33
CA LYS A 358 7.39 28.54 -3.70
C LYS A 358 7.39 28.74 -5.21
N ILE A 359 7.32 30.02 -5.62
CA ILE A 359 7.52 30.39 -7.03
C ILE A 359 8.94 29.99 -7.45
N GLY A 360 9.05 29.35 -8.62
CA GLY A 360 10.30 28.83 -9.17
C GLY A 360 10.56 27.35 -8.89
N GLU A 361 9.71 26.69 -8.11
CA GLU A 361 9.89 25.28 -7.76
C GLU A 361 9.56 24.33 -8.93
N ALA A 362 10.49 23.42 -9.22
CA ALA A 362 10.42 22.48 -10.35
C ALA A 362 9.59 21.22 -10.00
N VAL A 363 8.32 21.44 -9.72
CA VAL A 363 7.34 20.42 -9.30
C VAL A 363 7.20 19.26 -10.27
N GLY A 364 7.38 19.48 -11.58
CA GLY A 364 7.35 18.40 -12.57
C GLY A 364 8.49 17.41 -12.43
N THR A 365 9.72 17.90 -12.19
CA THR A 365 10.87 17.02 -11.92
C THR A 365 10.70 16.26 -10.61
N ILE A 366 10.15 16.92 -9.58
CA ILE A 366 9.83 16.28 -8.29
C ILE A 366 8.82 15.15 -8.52
N ALA A 367 7.72 15.42 -9.22
CA ALA A 367 6.70 14.42 -9.54
C ALA A 367 7.25 13.21 -10.31
N ALA A 368 8.07 13.46 -11.34
CA ALA A 368 8.70 12.40 -12.12
C ALA A 368 9.61 11.51 -11.26
N GLN A 369 10.38 12.09 -10.35
CA GLN A 369 11.22 11.33 -9.41
C GLN A 369 10.39 10.57 -8.36
N SER A 370 9.32 11.19 -7.83
CA SER A 370 8.42 10.57 -6.87
C SER A 370 7.66 9.36 -7.44
N ILE A 371 7.50 9.28 -8.76
CA ILE A 371 6.93 8.11 -9.46
C ILE A 371 8.04 7.11 -9.84
N GLY A 372 9.16 7.60 -10.36
CA GLY A 372 10.24 6.79 -10.93
C GLY A 372 11.14 6.07 -9.90
N GLU A 373 11.52 6.74 -8.81
CA GLU A 373 12.37 6.13 -7.77
C GLU A 373 11.68 4.92 -7.13
N PRO A 374 10.39 5.00 -6.72
CA PRO A 374 9.74 3.84 -6.16
C PRO A 374 9.55 2.74 -7.19
N GLY A 375 9.27 3.08 -8.45
CA GLY A 375 9.21 2.10 -9.55
C GLY A 375 10.49 1.24 -9.63
N THR A 376 11.65 1.86 -9.43
CA THR A 376 12.95 1.18 -9.46
C THR A 376 13.16 0.32 -8.21
N GLN A 377 12.65 0.79 -7.06
CA GLN A 377 12.65 0.00 -5.84
C GLN A 377 11.75 -1.24 -5.96
N LEU A 378 10.62 -1.14 -6.66
CA LEU A 378 9.72 -2.27 -6.89
C LEU A 378 10.37 -3.38 -7.70
N THR A 379 11.14 -3.03 -8.74
CA THR A 379 11.87 -4.02 -9.54
C THR A 379 12.96 -4.69 -8.72
N MET A 380 13.67 -3.94 -7.88
CA MET A 380 14.75 -4.49 -7.04
C MET A 380 14.26 -5.39 -5.88
N ARG A 381 13.06 -5.17 -5.34
CA ARG A 381 12.53 -5.98 -4.21
C ARG A 381 12.17 -7.42 -4.60
N THR A 382 12.10 -7.74 -5.90
CA THR A 382 11.82 -9.11 -6.38
C THR A 382 12.88 -10.14 -6.02
N PHE A 383 14.11 -9.70 -5.71
CA PHE A 383 15.18 -10.60 -5.29
C PHE A 383 14.80 -11.44 -4.06
N HIS A 384 14.07 -10.84 -3.11
CA HIS A 384 13.74 -11.50 -1.84
C HIS A 384 12.48 -12.39 -1.89
N THR A 385 11.62 -12.17 -2.89
CA THR A 385 10.37 -12.92 -3.08
C THR A 385 10.44 -13.91 -4.25
N GLY A 386 11.47 -13.80 -5.10
CA GLY A 386 11.69 -14.61 -6.29
C GLY A 386 11.72 -16.10 -5.97
N GLY A 387 10.67 -16.80 -6.40
CA GLY A 387 10.60 -18.26 -6.35
C GLY A 387 9.60 -18.83 -5.37
N VAL A 388 9.21 -18.13 -4.30
CA VAL A 388 8.27 -18.67 -3.30
C VAL A 388 6.84 -18.43 -3.75
N ALA A 389 6.03 -19.48 -3.85
CA ALA A 389 4.61 -19.35 -4.14
C ALA A 389 3.90 -18.68 -2.93
N GLY A 390 3.04 -17.69 -3.20
CA GLY A 390 2.32 -16.93 -2.16
C GLY A 390 2.89 -15.55 -1.86
N ALA A 391 4.13 -15.24 -2.27
CA ALA A 391 4.53 -13.84 -2.42
C ALA A 391 3.87 -13.29 -3.69
N ASP A 392 2.95 -12.33 -3.52
CA ASP A 392 2.38 -11.62 -4.66
C ASP A 392 3.50 -11.11 -5.56
N ASP A 393 3.33 -11.26 -6.88
CA ASP A 393 4.33 -10.79 -7.84
C ASP A 393 4.35 -9.26 -7.83
N ILE A 394 5.16 -8.69 -6.94
CA ILE A 394 5.36 -7.25 -6.73
C ILE A 394 5.70 -6.54 -8.05
N THR A 395 6.25 -7.25 -9.06
CA THR A 395 6.56 -6.68 -10.37
C THR A 395 5.43 -6.60 -11.37
N ALA A 396 4.23 -7.13 -11.08
CA ALA A 396 3.10 -6.99 -11.99
C ALA A 396 2.65 -5.52 -12.16
N GLY A 397 2.96 -4.64 -11.19
CA GLY A 397 2.51 -3.25 -11.19
C GLY A 397 3.24 -2.34 -12.18
N LEU A 398 4.57 -2.45 -12.33
CA LEU A 398 5.34 -1.50 -13.14
C LEU A 398 5.02 -1.57 -14.65
N PRO A 399 4.92 -2.76 -15.29
CA PRO A 399 4.52 -2.84 -16.70
C PRO A 399 3.14 -2.23 -16.95
N ARG A 400 2.24 -2.33 -15.96
CA ARG A 400 0.92 -1.69 -16.04
C ARG A 400 1.02 -0.17 -15.93
N VAL A 401 1.85 0.35 -15.03
CA VAL A 401 2.11 1.79 -14.92
C VAL A 401 2.72 2.35 -16.20
N GLU A 402 3.68 1.65 -16.81
CA GLU A 402 4.26 2.02 -18.10
C GLU A 402 3.21 2.00 -19.22
N GLU A 403 2.38 0.96 -19.30
CA GLU A 403 1.28 0.85 -20.27
C GLU A 403 0.31 2.04 -20.18
N LEU A 404 0.00 2.49 -18.95
CA LEU A 404 -0.87 3.64 -18.69
C LEU A 404 -0.24 4.96 -19.13
N PHE A 405 1.01 5.23 -18.75
CA PHE A 405 1.70 6.47 -19.13
C PHE A 405 2.00 6.56 -20.62
N GLU A 406 2.13 5.42 -21.30
CA GLU A 406 2.28 5.36 -22.76
C GLU A 406 0.96 5.39 -23.54
N CYS A 407 -0.19 5.33 -22.85
CA CYS A 407 -1.50 5.22 -23.49
C CYS A 407 -1.57 4.02 -24.47
N ARG A 408 -0.94 2.89 -24.10
CA ARG A 408 -0.99 1.66 -24.90
C ARG A 408 -2.35 0.97 -24.72
N ASN A 409 -2.77 0.25 -25.76
CA ASN A 409 -3.96 -0.58 -25.68
C ASN A 409 -3.70 -1.79 -24.77
N PRO A 410 -4.56 -2.04 -23.77
CA PRO A 410 -4.38 -3.18 -22.87
C PRO A 410 -4.55 -4.51 -23.60
N LYS A 411 -3.73 -5.50 -23.25
CA LYS A 411 -3.81 -6.85 -23.83
C LYS A 411 -5.15 -7.53 -23.55
N ALA A 412 -5.69 -7.32 -22.35
CA ALA A 412 -7.01 -7.80 -21.93
C ALA A 412 -7.97 -6.61 -21.79
N GLN A 413 -8.41 -6.09 -22.94
CA GLN A 413 -9.28 -4.93 -22.99
C GLN A 413 -10.69 -5.27 -22.50
N ALA A 414 -11.16 -4.49 -21.53
CA ALA A 414 -12.54 -4.48 -21.11
C ALA A 414 -13.39 -3.69 -22.10
N ILE A 415 -14.59 -4.19 -22.36
CA ILE A 415 -15.60 -3.47 -23.12
C ILE A 415 -16.32 -2.51 -22.16
N ILE A 416 -16.40 -1.24 -22.53
CA ILE A 416 -17.17 -0.21 -21.83
C ILE A 416 -18.40 0.17 -22.66
N SER A 417 -19.48 0.61 -22.00
CA SER A 417 -20.63 1.15 -22.70
C SER A 417 -20.34 2.56 -23.22
N ASP A 418 -20.60 2.84 -24.48
CA ASP A 418 -20.54 4.19 -25.05
C ASP A 418 -21.78 5.04 -24.74
N ILE A 419 -22.91 4.40 -24.38
CA ILE A 419 -24.21 5.07 -24.18
C ILE A 419 -24.80 4.73 -22.81
N ALA A 420 -25.65 5.63 -22.32
CA ALA A 420 -26.50 5.36 -21.16
C ALA A 420 -27.70 4.52 -21.59
N GLY A 421 -28.12 3.56 -20.77
CA GLY A 421 -29.30 2.76 -21.09
C GLY A 421 -29.46 1.52 -20.23
N THR A 422 -30.49 0.74 -20.53
CA THR A 422 -30.76 -0.55 -19.90
C THR A 422 -30.05 -1.67 -20.66
N VAL A 423 -29.36 -2.53 -19.93
CA VAL A 423 -28.65 -3.68 -20.47
C VAL A 423 -29.63 -4.82 -20.74
N THR A 424 -29.57 -5.37 -21.95
CA THR A 424 -30.20 -6.65 -22.31
C THR A 424 -29.13 -7.66 -22.72
N ARG A 425 -29.09 -8.80 -22.04
CA ARG A 425 -28.16 -9.89 -22.32
C ARG A 425 -28.84 -10.95 -23.19
N THR A 426 -28.29 -11.22 -24.36
CA THR A 426 -28.77 -12.30 -25.25
C THR A 426 -27.65 -13.29 -25.50
N GLU A 427 -27.93 -14.59 -25.39
CA GLU A 427 -27.00 -15.64 -25.79
C GLU A 427 -27.34 -16.12 -27.20
N LYS A 428 -26.42 -15.92 -28.14
CA LYS A 428 -26.56 -16.37 -29.54
C LYS A 428 -25.30 -17.12 -29.94
N ASP A 429 -25.44 -18.34 -30.45
CA ASP A 429 -24.32 -19.19 -30.90
C ASP A 429 -23.18 -19.37 -29.86
N LYS A 430 -23.54 -19.61 -28.59
CA LYS A 430 -22.60 -19.72 -27.45
C LYS A 430 -21.76 -18.45 -27.19
N ARG A 431 -22.16 -17.31 -27.74
CA ARG A 431 -21.58 -16.00 -27.45
C ARG A 431 -22.61 -15.15 -26.72
N THR A 432 -22.16 -14.51 -25.65
CA THR A 432 -22.98 -13.52 -24.97
C THR A 432 -22.90 -12.21 -25.72
N ILE A 433 -24.05 -11.64 -26.04
CA ILE A 433 -24.20 -10.33 -26.65
C ILE A 433 -24.82 -9.41 -25.60
N ILE A 434 -24.22 -8.24 -25.42
CA ILE A 434 -24.70 -7.22 -24.48
C ILE A 434 -25.28 -6.08 -25.33
N THR A 435 -26.57 -5.82 -25.20
CA THR A 435 -27.25 -4.73 -25.89
C THR A 435 -27.60 -3.65 -24.88
N VAL A 436 -27.34 -2.38 -25.19
CA VAL A 436 -27.71 -1.26 -24.33
C VAL A 436 -28.74 -0.43 -25.08
N ASP A 437 -29.93 -0.29 -24.50
CA ASP A 437 -31.04 0.50 -25.05
C ASP A 437 -31.22 1.79 -24.23
N PRO A 438 -31.10 2.98 -24.85
CA PRO A 438 -31.29 4.25 -24.16
C PRO A 438 -32.76 4.57 -23.79
N GLY A 439 -33.74 3.80 -24.28
CA GLY A 439 -35.17 3.94 -23.94
C GLY A 439 -35.88 5.19 -24.51
N ASN A 440 -35.12 6.17 -25.02
CA ASN A 440 -35.63 7.43 -25.56
C ASN A 440 -35.71 7.45 -27.11
N GLY A 441 -35.72 6.29 -27.75
CA GLY A 441 -35.74 6.16 -29.22
C GLY A 441 -34.39 6.47 -29.91
N GLY A 442 -33.29 6.46 -29.16
CA GLY A 442 -31.93 6.56 -29.69
C GLY A 442 -31.39 5.24 -30.23
N ASP A 443 -30.22 5.28 -30.88
CA ASP A 443 -29.59 4.10 -31.46
C ASP A 443 -29.17 3.09 -30.38
N VAL A 444 -29.76 1.89 -30.47
CA VAL A 444 -29.41 0.74 -29.63
C VAL A 444 -28.02 0.25 -30.00
N LYS A 445 -27.14 0.08 -29.01
CA LYS A 445 -25.75 -0.34 -29.23
C LYS A 445 -25.50 -1.76 -28.74
N THR A 446 -24.90 -2.58 -29.60
CA THR A 446 -24.61 -3.98 -29.32
C THR A 446 -23.12 -4.22 -29.18
N TYR A 447 -22.72 -4.88 -28.09
CA TYR A 447 -21.35 -5.25 -27.78
C TYR A 447 -21.19 -6.76 -27.76
N ASN A 448 -20.07 -7.24 -28.32
CA ASN A 448 -19.75 -8.66 -28.42
C ASN A 448 -18.52 -9.00 -27.57
N PRO A 449 -18.70 -9.34 -26.28
CA PRO A 449 -17.65 -9.92 -25.44
C PRO A 449 -16.92 -11.11 -26.08
N VAL A 450 -15.63 -11.23 -25.80
CA VAL A 450 -14.83 -12.40 -26.17
C VAL A 450 -15.34 -13.65 -25.44
N TYR A 451 -15.23 -14.82 -26.08
CA TYR A 451 -15.59 -16.11 -25.49
C TYR A 451 -14.84 -16.31 -24.15
N ASN A 452 -15.57 -16.56 -23.06
CA ASN A 452 -15.11 -16.62 -21.65
C ASN A 452 -14.80 -15.28 -20.94
N ALA A 453 -15.13 -14.12 -21.51
CA ALA A 453 -15.03 -12.87 -20.76
C ALA A 453 -15.99 -12.88 -19.56
N LYS A 454 -15.48 -12.57 -18.36
CA LYS A 454 -16.31 -12.43 -17.17
C LYS A 454 -17.14 -11.15 -17.29
N ILE A 455 -18.45 -11.28 -17.37
CA ILE A 455 -19.38 -10.16 -17.48
C ILE A 455 -19.66 -9.59 -16.08
N LEU A 456 -19.68 -8.26 -15.96
CA LEU A 456 -19.90 -7.56 -14.69
C LEU A 456 -21.34 -7.07 -14.51
N VAL A 457 -22.08 -6.92 -15.61
CA VAL A 457 -23.46 -6.42 -15.63
C VAL A 457 -24.49 -7.55 -15.72
N ALA A 458 -25.62 -7.37 -15.04
CA ALA A 458 -26.78 -8.23 -15.11
C ALA A 458 -27.79 -7.74 -16.15
N ASP A 459 -28.75 -8.61 -16.48
CA ASP A 459 -29.87 -8.26 -17.37
C ASP A 459 -30.82 -7.30 -16.65
N GLY A 460 -31.17 -6.19 -17.30
CA GLY A 460 -31.96 -5.11 -16.70
C GLY A 460 -31.16 -4.04 -15.95
N ASP A 461 -29.83 -4.15 -15.85
CA ASP A 461 -29.00 -3.13 -15.22
C ASP A 461 -29.02 -1.82 -16.01
N VAL A 462 -29.11 -0.69 -15.30
CA VAL A 462 -28.97 0.65 -15.90
C VAL A 462 -27.51 1.06 -15.85
N VAL A 463 -26.93 1.33 -17.02
CA VAL A 463 -25.52 1.71 -17.16
C VAL A 463 -25.39 3.15 -17.65
N GLU A 464 -24.35 3.82 -17.17
CA GLU A 464 -23.90 5.13 -17.67
C GLU A 464 -22.81 4.98 -18.74
N PRO A 465 -22.55 6.01 -19.56
CA PRO A 465 -21.42 6.02 -20.49
C PRO A 465 -20.09 5.80 -19.76
N GLY A 466 -19.28 4.89 -20.28
CA GLY A 466 -18.00 4.44 -19.73
C GLY A 466 -18.11 3.41 -18.60
N THR A 467 -19.30 2.89 -18.30
CA THR A 467 -19.45 1.75 -17.39
C THR A 467 -18.87 0.48 -18.00
N GLN A 468 -18.07 -0.24 -17.22
CA GLN A 468 -17.39 -1.44 -17.64
C GLN A 468 -18.35 -2.64 -17.70
N LEU A 469 -18.51 -3.23 -18.89
CA LEU A 469 -19.42 -4.36 -19.14
C LEU A 469 -18.75 -5.71 -18.89
N THR A 470 -17.45 -5.81 -19.20
CA THR A 470 -16.64 -7.03 -19.01
C THR A 470 -15.44 -6.78 -18.12
N ALA A 471 -15.02 -7.76 -17.34
CA ALA A 471 -13.79 -7.69 -16.56
C ALA A 471 -12.56 -7.53 -17.49
N GLY A 472 -11.61 -6.71 -17.07
CA GLY A 472 -10.39 -6.40 -17.83
C GLY A 472 -9.89 -4.98 -17.55
N ALA A 473 -8.86 -4.57 -18.29
CA ALA A 473 -8.32 -3.22 -18.24
C ALA A 473 -9.06 -2.31 -19.24
N ILE A 474 -9.38 -1.08 -18.82
CA ILE A 474 -10.09 -0.12 -19.67
C ILE A 474 -9.08 0.55 -20.61
N ASN A 475 -9.45 0.71 -21.88
CA ASN A 475 -8.69 1.51 -22.83
C ASN A 475 -8.94 3.01 -22.58
N LEU A 476 -7.86 3.79 -22.41
CA LEU A 476 -7.95 5.21 -22.11
C LEU A 476 -8.58 6.03 -23.24
N GLN A 477 -8.41 5.62 -24.51
CA GLN A 477 -8.98 6.33 -25.66
C GLN A 477 -10.50 6.16 -25.72
N ASP A 478 -10.99 4.95 -25.45
CA ASP A 478 -12.42 4.69 -25.35
C ASP A 478 -13.02 5.43 -24.15
N LEU A 479 -12.32 5.41 -23.01
CA LEU A 479 -12.76 6.13 -21.81
C LEU A 479 -12.82 7.65 -22.02
N LEU A 480 -11.88 8.22 -22.78
CA LEU A 480 -11.88 9.64 -23.14
C LEU A 480 -13.12 10.01 -23.98
N ARG A 481 -13.48 9.13 -24.92
CA ARG A 481 -14.66 9.31 -25.77
C ARG A 481 -15.96 9.27 -24.95
N THR A 482 -16.02 8.46 -23.89
CA THR A 482 -17.26 8.24 -23.14
C THR A 482 -17.41 9.11 -21.89
N LYS A 483 -16.37 9.25 -21.05
CA LYS A 483 -16.42 9.93 -19.74
C LYS A 483 -15.65 11.26 -19.68
N SER A 484 -15.21 11.77 -20.83
CA SER A 484 -14.41 13.00 -20.95
C SER A 484 -13.04 12.93 -20.27
N ALA A 485 -12.27 14.03 -20.34
CA ALA A 485 -10.95 14.10 -19.73
C ALA A 485 -10.96 13.83 -18.21
N LYS A 486 -11.98 14.30 -17.48
CA LYS A 486 -12.10 14.08 -16.03
C LYS A 486 -12.17 12.59 -15.69
N GLY A 487 -12.99 11.82 -16.41
CA GLY A 487 -13.11 10.38 -16.18
C GLY A 487 -11.82 9.60 -16.47
N VAL A 488 -11.02 10.05 -17.44
CA VAL A 488 -9.70 9.46 -17.72
C VAL A 488 -8.71 9.75 -16.60
N GLN A 489 -8.72 10.99 -16.07
CA GLN A 489 -7.87 11.39 -14.95
C GLN A 489 -8.15 10.55 -13.70
N ASP A 490 -9.43 10.46 -13.31
CA ASP A 490 -9.84 9.70 -12.13
C ASP A 490 -9.45 8.22 -12.27
N TYR A 491 -9.60 7.65 -13.46
CA TYR A 491 -9.19 6.28 -13.75
C TYR A 491 -7.66 6.08 -13.73
N LEU A 492 -6.90 7.01 -14.30
CA LEU A 492 -5.44 6.98 -14.27
C LEU A 492 -4.91 7.06 -12.84
N THR A 493 -5.38 8.03 -12.06
CA THR A 493 -5.00 8.16 -10.65
C THR A 493 -5.37 6.91 -9.87
N TRP A 494 -6.56 6.35 -10.08
CA TRP A 494 -6.99 5.11 -9.44
C TRP A 494 -6.09 3.92 -9.76
N GLU A 495 -5.85 3.65 -11.05
CA GLU A 495 -5.12 2.46 -11.48
C GLU A 495 -3.62 2.55 -11.15
N VAL A 496 -3.01 3.75 -11.28
CA VAL A 496 -1.62 3.98 -10.88
C VAL A 496 -1.47 3.83 -9.36
N LYS A 497 -2.33 4.47 -8.55
CA LYS A 497 -2.25 4.33 -7.08
C LYS A 497 -2.45 2.89 -6.63
N LYS A 498 -3.41 2.19 -7.22
CA LYS A 498 -3.64 0.77 -6.95
C LYS A 498 -2.40 -0.07 -7.26
N ALA A 499 -1.71 0.19 -8.37
CA ALA A 499 -0.47 -0.51 -8.71
C ALA A 499 0.64 -0.25 -7.67
N TYR A 500 0.89 1.00 -7.29
CA TYR A 500 1.91 1.32 -6.28
C TYR A 500 1.56 0.84 -4.87
N GLN A 501 0.29 0.95 -4.47
CA GLN A 501 -0.16 0.51 -3.15
C GLN A 501 -0.17 -1.02 -3.02
N SER A 502 -0.51 -1.76 -4.09
CA SER A 502 -0.39 -3.22 -4.10
C SER A 502 1.04 -3.68 -3.77
N SER A 503 2.02 -2.81 -4.03
CA SER A 503 3.43 -3.03 -3.73
C SER A 503 3.92 -2.33 -2.46
N GLY A 504 3.02 -1.75 -1.68
CA GLY A 504 3.30 -1.10 -0.39
C GLY A 504 3.99 0.26 -0.49
N VAL A 505 3.89 0.95 -1.63
CA VAL A 505 4.40 2.30 -1.84
C VAL A 505 3.24 3.29 -1.87
N ALA A 506 3.31 4.32 -1.04
CA ALA A 506 2.36 5.43 -1.05
C ALA A 506 2.88 6.56 -1.94
N ILE A 507 2.05 7.03 -2.88
CA ILE A 507 2.34 8.18 -3.76
C ILE A 507 1.19 9.17 -3.66
N ASN A 508 1.51 10.46 -3.53
CA ASN A 508 0.52 11.52 -3.47
C ASN A 508 -0.12 11.76 -4.85
N ASP A 509 -1.42 12.07 -4.89
CA ASP A 509 -2.13 12.25 -6.18
C ASP A 509 -1.67 13.45 -7.00
N LYS A 510 -1.01 14.48 -6.42
CA LYS A 510 -0.50 15.61 -7.25
C LYS A 510 0.61 15.24 -8.21
N HIS A 511 1.33 14.15 -7.93
CA HIS A 511 2.46 13.75 -8.74
C HIS A 511 2.02 12.95 -9.96
N ILE A 512 0.87 12.27 -9.87
CA ILE A 512 0.24 11.52 -10.96
C ILE A 512 -0.54 12.50 -11.82
#